data_AF-A0A937MXB4-F1
#
_entry.id   AF-A0A937MXB4-F1
#
_cell.length_a   1.000
_cell.length_b   1.000
_cell.length_c   1.000
_cell.angle_alpha   90.00
_cell.angle_beta   90.00
_cell.angle_gamma   90.00
#
_symmetry.space_group_name_H-M   'P 1'
#
loop_
_entity.id
_entity.type
_entity.pdbx_description
1 polymer ?
#
loop_
_entity_poly.entity_id
_entity_poly.type
_entity_poly.pdbx_seq_one_letter_code
_entity_poly.pdbx_strand_id
1 'polypeptide(L)'
;MSGNRFVDNEDGTVNDSLTQLMWKKNDSYLDIQKFVSYTAALKYLVKQNEGSFAGYQDWRFPTKREAHSLFEVDKALKDKYDMLVHLDPVFAEGCGHDTWTSNTRGKITAYVYSFSSGAGGHKEVDDILNSSVRLVRGEFDNSKAKIAHVPEVRDKITQGGGWR
;
A
#
# COMPACT_ATOMS: atom_id res chain seq x y z
N MET A 1 0.96 -28.51 2.10
CA MET A 1 0.02 -27.56 2.72
C MET A 1 0.72 -26.20 2.72
N SER A 2 0.33 -25.30 1.82
CA SER A 2 0.80 -23.91 1.85
C SER A 2 0.25 -23.27 3.12
N GLY A 3 1.13 -23.00 4.10
CA GLY A 3 0.73 -22.26 5.30
C GLY A 3 0.16 -20.89 4.93
N ASN A 4 -0.79 -20.40 5.72
CA ASN A 4 -1.35 -19.05 5.53
C ASN A 4 -0.21 -18.04 5.55
N ARG A 5 0.07 -17.43 4.38
CA ARG A 5 1.12 -16.42 4.23
C ARG A 5 0.85 -15.25 5.17
N PHE A 6 -0.39 -14.77 5.13
CA PHE A 6 -0.87 -13.67 5.93
C PHE A 6 -1.62 -14.16 7.16
N VAL A 7 -1.31 -13.57 8.31
CA VAL A 7 -1.92 -13.89 9.60
C VAL A 7 -2.47 -12.59 10.20
N ASP A 8 -3.78 -12.55 10.43
CA ASP A 8 -4.42 -11.46 11.17
C ASP A 8 -4.06 -11.57 12.65
N ASN A 9 -3.62 -10.46 13.25
CA ASN A 9 -3.27 -10.40 14.66
C ASN A 9 -4.44 -9.94 15.55
N GLU A 10 -5.63 -9.71 14.96
CA GLU A 10 -6.85 -9.25 15.65
C GLU A 10 -6.73 -7.88 16.34
N ASP A 11 -5.67 -7.14 16.06
CA ASP A 11 -5.38 -5.79 16.58
C ASP A 11 -5.37 -4.72 15.47
N GLY A 12 -5.81 -5.08 14.27
CA GLY A 12 -5.75 -4.24 13.07
C GLY A 12 -4.43 -4.33 12.31
N THR A 13 -3.57 -5.30 12.61
CA THR A 13 -2.35 -5.62 11.86
C THR A 13 -2.39 -7.02 11.24
N VAL A 14 -1.58 -7.20 10.19
CA VAL A 14 -1.44 -8.46 9.45
C VAL A 14 0.05 -8.78 9.30
N ASN A 15 0.46 -9.96 9.77
CA ASN A 15 1.83 -10.46 9.57
C ASN A 15 1.95 -11.16 8.21
N ASP A 16 3.01 -10.85 7.46
CA ASP A 16 3.37 -11.51 6.20
C ASP A 16 4.58 -12.41 6.39
N SER A 17 4.36 -13.73 6.44
CA SER A 17 5.43 -14.72 6.63
C SER A 17 6.39 -14.85 5.45
N LEU A 18 6.03 -14.36 4.25
CA LEU A 18 6.93 -14.36 3.09
C LEU A 18 7.98 -13.26 3.22
N THR A 19 7.57 -12.06 3.64
CA THR A 19 8.43 -10.86 3.69
C THR A 19 8.92 -10.53 5.10
N GLN A 20 8.38 -11.20 6.12
CA GLN A 20 8.57 -10.89 7.55
C GLN A 20 8.11 -9.48 7.96
N LEU A 21 7.33 -8.83 7.10
CA LEU A 21 6.76 -7.52 7.38
C LEU A 21 5.45 -7.65 8.15
N MET A 22 5.12 -6.59 8.88
CA MET A 22 3.80 -6.40 9.45
C MET A 22 3.13 -5.21 8.77
N TRP A 23 1.89 -5.43 8.35
CA TRP A 23 1.09 -4.47 7.60
C TRP A 23 -0.06 -3.97 8.45
N LYS A 24 -0.45 -2.71 8.27
CA LYS A 24 -1.73 -2.25 8.76
C LYS A 24 -2.85 -2.87 7.91
N LYS A 25 -3.86 -3.45 8.56
CA LYS A 25 -4.99 -4.13 7.90
C LYS A 25 -5.82 -3.15 7.06
N ASN A 26 -6.13 -2.00 7.65
CA ASN A 26 -6.73 -0.86 6.97
C ASN A 26 -5.67 0.00 6.29
N ASP A 27 -6.02 0.60 5.16
CA ASP A 27 -5.26 1.71 4.60
C ASP A 27 -5.77 3.05 5.14
N SER A 28 -5.10 4.14 4.76
CA SER A 28 -5.52 5.48 5.17
C SER A 28 -6.91 5.86 4.67
N TYR A 29 -7.40 5.28 3.57
CA TYR A 29 -8.73 5.58 3.06
C TYR A 29 -9.80 5.06 4.02
N LEU A 30 -9.69 3.81 4.46
CA LEU A 30 -10.66 3.23 5.40
C LEU A 30 -10.68 3.98 6.74
N ASP A 31 -9.53 4.45 7.20
CA ASP A 31 -9.43 5.16 8.48
C ASP A 31 -9.89 6.63 8.41
N ILE A 32 -9.67 7.31 7.27
CA ILE A 32 -9.96 8.75 7.11
C ILE A 32 -11.25 8.99 6.33
N GLN A 33 -11.74 7.98 5.61
CA GLN A 33 -12.85 8.04 4.65
C GLN A 33 -12.63 9.06 3.53
N LYS A 34 -11.37 9.25 3.13
CA LYS A 34 -10.96 10.20 2.09
C LYS A 34 -9.63 9.78 1.45
N PHE A 35 -9.52 9.96 0.13
CA PHE A 35 -8.23 9.87 -0.56
C PHE A 35 -7.33 11.05 -0.17
N VAL A 36 -6.02 10.80 -0.17
CA VAL A 36 -5.04 11.71 0.41
C VAL A 36 -3.90 11.98 -0.56
N SER A 37 -3.42 13.22 -0.54
CA SER A 37 -2.14 13.58 -1.16
C SER A 37 -0.99 12.91 -0.41
N TYR A 38 0.20 12.87 -1.02
CA TYR A 38 1.39 12.32 -0.38
C TYR A 38 1.69 13.04 0.94
N THR A 39 1.57 14.37 0.95
CA THR A 39 1.75 15.19 2.15
C THR A 39 0.73 14.89 3.24
N ALA A 40 -0.54 14.65 2.87
CA ALA A 40 -1.58 14.26 3.83
C ALA A 40 -1.37 12.83 4.36
N ALA A 41 -0.89 11.92 3.51
CA ALA A 41 -0.50 10.58 3.90
C ALA A 41 0.68 10.57 4.90
N LEU A 42 1.65 11.49 4.75
CA LEU A 42 2.73 11.66 5.73
C LEU A 42 2.19 12.12 7.10
N LYS A 43 1.22 13.04 7.12
CA LYS A 43 0.55 13.46 8.37
C LYS A 43 -0.20 12.30 9.02
N TYR A 44 -0.87 11.47 8.21
CA TYR A 44 -1.52 10.25 8.70
C TYR A 44 -0.50 9.30 9.34
N LEU A 45 0.64 9.06 8.69
CA LEU A 45 1.73 8.26 9.24
C LEU A 45 2.20 8.78 10.61
N VAL A 46 2.50 10.08 10.70
CA VAL A 46 2.93 10.71 11.97
C VAL A 46 1.90 10.47 13.07
N LYS A 47 0.60 10.66 12.76
CA LYS A 47 -0.49 10.41 13.71
C LYS A 47 -0.56 8.95 14.17
N GLN A 48 -0.34 7.98 13.27
CA GLN A 48 -0.34 6.56 13.65
C GLN A 48 0.82 6.22 14.59
N ASN A 49 2.00 6.80 14.36
CA ASN A 49 3.16 6.60 15.21
C ASN A 49 3.02 7.31 16.57
N GLU A 50 2.56 8.56 16.60
CA GLU A 50 2.27 9.28 17.85
C GLU A 50 1.21 8.55 18.69
N GLY A 51 0.20 7.97 18.02
CA GLY A 51 -0.84 7.18 18.66
C GLY A 51 -0.43 5.76 19.06
N SER A 52 0.80 5.33 18.76
CA SER A 52 1.27 3.96 18.99
C SER A 52 0.29 2.90 18.46
N PHE A 53 -0.17 3.05 17.21
CA PHE A 53 -1.15 2.12 16.64
C PHE A 53 -0.69 0.66 16.76
N ALA A 54 -1.55 -0.19 17.32
CA ALA A 54 -1.26 -1.59 17.69
C ALA A 54 -0.02 -1.77 18.60
N GLY A 55 0.32 -0.75 19.40
CA GLY A 55 1.49 -0.75 20.28
C GLY A 55 2.80 -0.36 19.60
N TYR A 56 2.78 0.10 18.34
CA TYR A 56 3.97 0.37 17.55
C TYR A 56 4.07 1.82 17.06
N GLN A 57 5.29 2.35 17.00
CA GLN A 57 5.61 3.73 16.61
C GLN A 57 6.59 3.82 15.44
N ASP A 58 6.94 2.68 14.84
CA ASP A 58 7.89 2.51 13.75
C ASP A 58 7.19 2.18 12.42
N TRP A 59 5.92 2.59 12.28
CA TRP A 59 5.24 2.51 10.99
C TRP A 59 5.94 3.41 9.98
N ARG A 60 5.88 3.02 8.72
CA ARG A 60 6.43 3.75 7.58
C ARG A 60 5.62 3.51 6.32
N PHE A 61 5.90 4.30 5.28
CA PHE A 61 5.41 3.99 3.95
C PHE A 61 6.11 2.72 3.44
N PRO A 62 5.41 1.89 2.63
CA PRO A 62 6.06 0.79 1.94
C PRO A 62 6.97 1.34 0.84
N THR A 63 8.00 0.59 0.48
CA THR A 63 8.70 0.77 -0.79
C THR A 63 7.86 0.21 -1.94
N LYS A 64 8.20 0.55 -3.19
CA LYS A 64 7.55 -0.03 -4.37
C LYS A 64 7.63 -1.57 -4.40
N ARG A 65 8.73 -2.14 -3.93
CA ARG A 65 8.94 -3.60 -3.86
C ARG A 65 8.05 -4.25 -2.81
N GLU A 66 7.89 -3.61 -1.67
CA GLU A 66 7.02 -4.08 -0.59
C GLU A 66 5.55 -4.00 -1.00
N ALA A 67 5.12 -2.88 -1.59
CA ALA A 67 3.77 -2.75 -2.13
C ALA A 67 3.48 -3.85 -3.17
N HIS A 68 4.42 -4.08 -4.10
CA HIS A 68 4.31 -5.16 -5.08
C HIS A 68 4.21 -6.55 -4.44
N SER A 69 4.87 -6.80 -3.31
CA SER A 69 4.80 -8.10 -2.65
C SER A 69 3.40 -8.47 -2.15
N LEU A 70 2.51 -7.51 -1.93
CA LEU A 70 1.13 -7.77 -1.55
C LEU A 70 0.23 -8.17 -2.73
N PHE A 71 0.67 -7.94 -3.96
CA PHE A 71 -0.11 -8.25 -5.15
C PHE A 71 -0.16 -9.75 -5.40
N GLU A 72 -1.36 -10.33 -5.35
CA GLU A 72 -1.62 -11.75 -5.61
C GLU A 72 -2.74 -11.90 -6.62
N VAL A 73 -2.41 -12.22 -7.87
CA VAL A 73 -3.37 -12.24 -8.99
C VAL A 73 -4.58 -13.16 -8.75
N ASP A 74 -4.37 -14.27 -8.02
CA ASP A 74 -5.41 -15.26 -7.71
C ASP A 74 -6.25 -14.89 -6.48
N LYS A 75 -5.90 -13.81 -5.78
CA LYS A 75 -6.67 -13.24 -4.69
C LYS A 75 -7.36 -11.97 -5.18
N ALA A 76 -8.52 -11.70 -4.60
CA ALA A 76 -9.19 -10.43 -4.85
C ALA A 76 -10.08 -10.04 -3.67
N LEU A 77 -10.21 -8.74 -3.50
CA LEU A 77 -11.24 -8.10 -2.67
C LEU A 77 -11.76 -6.87 -3.42
N LYS A 78 -12.85 -6.27 -2.92
CA LYS A 78 -13.42 -5.06 -3.52
C LYS A 78 -12.85 -3.81 -2.89
N ASP A 79 -12.45 -2.85 -3.72
CA ASP A 79 -12.08 -1.51 -3.29
C ASP A 79 -13.33 -0.63 -3.01
N LYS A 80 -13.11 0.64 -2.68
CA LYS A 80 -14.18 1.61 -2.42
C LYS A 80 -15.22 1.76 -3.56
N TYR A 81 -14.83 1.48 -4.80
CA TYR A 81 -15.67 1.61 -5.99
C TYR A 81 -16.28 0.28 -6.44
N ASP A 82 -16.25 -0.75 -5.59
CA ASP A 82 -16.64 -2.12 -5.92
C ASP A 82 -15.80 -2.76 -7.05
N MET A 83 -14.61 -2.20 -7.32
CA MET A 83 -13.67 -2.73 -8.31
C MET A 83 -12.75 -3.77 -7.67
N LEU A 84 -12.31 -4.75 -8.46
CA LEU A 84 -11.40 -5.78 -7.98
C LEU A 84 -9.99 -5.21 -7.78
N VAL A 85 -9.39 -5.52 -6.63
CA VAL A 85 -7.97 -5.35 -6.35
C VAL A 85 -7.38 -6.67 -5.88
N HIS A 86 -6.16 -6.97 -6.30
CA HIS A 86 -5.50 -8.26 -6.12
C HIS A 86 -4.74 -8.33 -4.80
N LEU A 87 -5.49 -8.39 -3.71
CA LEU A 87 -5.01 -8.50 -2.34
C LEU A 87 -5.64 -9.72 -1.66
N ASP A 88 -4.93 -10.30 -0.69
CA ASP A 88 -5.51 -11.34 0.16
C ASP A 88 -6.71 -10.78 0.97
N PRO A 89 -7.86 -11.47 1.03
CA PRO A 89 -9.05 -11.02 1.78
C PRO A 89 -8.88 -10.86 3.29
N VAL A 90 -7.72 -11.22 3.86
CA VAL A 90 -7.34 -10.82 5.21
C VAL A 90 -7.26 -9.29 5.36
N PHE A 91 -6.98 -8.55 4.28
CA PHE A 91 -7.01 -7.09 4.28
C PHE A 91 -8.46 -6.59 4.20
N ALA A 92 -8.69 -5.38 4.71
CA ALA A 92 -10.04 -4.84 4.76
C ALA A 92 -10.60 -4.46 3.37
N GLU A 93 -11.80 -4.94 3.07
CA GLU A 93 -12.61 -4.52 1.92
C GLU A 93 -12.96 -3.03 1.97
N GLY A 94 -13.23 -2.44 0.80
CA GLY A 94 -13.52 -1.02 0.65
C GLY A 94 -12.27 -0.13 0.72
N CYS A 95 -11.07 -0.72 0.67
CA CYS A 95 -9.81 0.02 0.68
C CYS A 95 -9.65 0.90 -0.55
N GLY A 96 -8.64 1.78 -0.51
CA GLY A 96 -8.17 2.49 -1.67
C GLY A 96 -7.58 1.54 -2.71
N HIS A 97 -7.64 1.99 -3.96
CA HIS A 97 -7.18 1.26 -5.12
C HIS A 97 -5.64 1.25 -5.24
N ASP A 98 -5.04 2.38 -4.88
CA ASP A 98 -3.63 2.69 -5.04
C ASP A 98 -3.00 2.99 -3.66
N THR A 99 -1.75 2.57 -3.44
CA THR A 99 -0.98 2.93 -2.24
C THR A 99 0.24 3.80 -2.58
N TRP A 100 0.39 4.92 -1.88
CA TRP A 100 1.63 5.68 -1.87
C TRP A 100 2.79 4.83 -1.35
N THR A 101 3.98 5.09 -1.88
CA THR A 101 5.23 4.44 -1.47
C THR A 101 6.27 5.47 -1.09
N SER A 102 7.31 5.07 -0.35
CA SER A 102 8.42 5.94 0.06
C SER A 102 9.33 6.39 -1.09
N ASN A 103 9.11 5.90 -2.32
CA ASN A 103 9.94 6.21 -3.48
C ASN A 103 9.56 7.58 -4.09
N THR A 104 10.31 8.63 -3.75
CA THR A 104 10.09 9.98 -4.28
C THR A 104 11.10 10.38 -5.37
N ARG A 105 10.72 11.33 -6.23
CA ARG A 105 11.65 12.09 -7.11
C ARG A 105 11.67 13.53 -6.63
N GLY A 106 12.62 13.84 -5.76
CA GLY A 106 12.71 15.14 -5.11
C GLY A 106 11.47 15.43 -4.24
N LYS A 107 10.94 16.65 -4.36
CA LYS A 107 9.72 17.10 -3.66
C LYS A 107 8.49 17.18 -4.59
N ILE A 108 8.61 16.68 -5.82
CA ILE A 108 7.62 16.90 -6.88
C ILE A 108 6.71 15.69 -7.01
N THR A 109 7.29 14.49 -7.16
CA THR A 109 6.49 13.26 -7.32
C THR A 109 6.86 12.17 -6.34
N ALA A 110 5.89 11.30 -6.07
CA ALA A 110 6.06 10.05 -5.34
C ALA A 110 5.49 8.89 -6.15
N TYR A 111 6.09 7.72 -6.00
CA TYR A 111 5.62 6.51 -6.66
C TYR A 111 4.39 5.99 -5.92
N VAL A 112 3.38 5.63 -6.68
CA VAL A 112 2.16 4.99 -6.21
C VAL A 112 2.02 3.63 -6.91
N TYR A 113 1.63 2.61 -6.15
CA TYR A 113 1.44 1.26 -6.64
C TYR A 113 -0.05 0.93 -6.68
N SER A 114 -0.50 0.29 -7.76
CA SER A 114 -1.90 -0.03 -8.01
C SER A 114 -2.16 -1.52 -7.83
N PHE A 115 -3.06 -1.87 -6.92
CA PHE A 115 -3.39 -3.27 -6.63
C PHE A 115 -4.34 -3.89 -7.66
N SER A 116 -4.95 -3.11 -8.55
CA SER A 116 -5.75 -3.66 -9.65
C SER A 116 -4.90 -4.10 -10.84
N SER A 117 -3.86 -3.33 -11.17
CA SER A 117 -3.04 -3.56 -12.36
C SER A 117 -1.76 -4.32 -12.07
N GLY A 118 -1.33 -4.36 -10.80
CA GLY A 118 -0.06 -4.96 -10.41
C GLY A 118 1.15 -4.12 -10.79
N ALA A 119 0.95 -2.88 -11.22
CA ALA A 119 1.97 -1.94 -11.65
C ALA A 119 1.87 -0.62 -10.88
N GLY A 120 2.80 0.30 -11.13
CA GLY A 120 2.73 1.64 -10.56
C GLY A 120 3.51 2.68 -11.35
N GLY A 121 3.50 3.91 -10.86
CA GLY A 121 4.20 5.02 -11.49
C GLY A 121 4.26 6.24 -10.57
N HIS A 122 4.89 7.30 -11.04
CA HIS A 122 5.00 8.55 -10.28
C HIS A 122 3.76 9.43 -10.47
N LYS A 123 3.19 9.92 -9.36
CA LYS A 123 2.18 10.98 -9.32
C LYS A 123 2.75 12.20 -8.60
N GLU A 124 2.24 13.39 -8.92
CA GLU A 124 2.53 14.62 -8.19
C GLU A 124 2.17 14.47 -6.71
N VAL A 125 2.98 15.01 -5.80
CA VAL A 125 2.77 14.83 -4.35
C VAL A 125 1.47 15.47 -3.84
N ASP A 126 0.92 16.42 -4.58
CA ASP A 126 -0.33 17.10 -4.27
C ASP A 126 -1.57 16.44 -4.92
N ASP A 127 -1.37 15.39 -5.73
CA ASP A 127 -2.48 14.62 -6.31
C ASP A 127 -3.27 13.90 -5.21
N ILE A 128 -4.60 14.07 -5.21
CA ILE A 128 -5.53 13.48 -4.25
C ILE A 128 -6.42 12.39 -4.87
N LEU A 129 -6.24 12.07 -6.14
CA LEU A 129 -7.12 11.18 -6.88
C LEU A 129 -6.74 9.71 -6.63
N ASN A 130 -7.66 9.00 -5.99
CA ASN A 130 -7.66 7.55 -5.79
C ASN A 130 -6.46 6.98 -5.02
N SER A 131 -5.63 7.83 -4.41
CA SER A 131 -4.44 7.40 -3.67
C SER A 131 -4.70 7.36 -2.16
N SER A 132 -4.32 6.24 -1.53
CA SER A 132 -4.25 6.07 -0.08
C SER A 132 -2.85 5.60 0.32
N VAL A 133 -2.63 5.24 1.58
CA VAL A 133 -1.40 4.54 1.99
C VAL A 133 -1.74 3.40 2.94
N ARG A 134 -1.22 2.20 2.63
CA ARG A 134 -1.18 1.08 3.58
C ARG A 134 0.19 1.06 4.25
N LEU A 135 0.21 1.37 5.55
CA LEU A 135 1.46 1.45 6.30
C LEU A 135 2.03 0.05 6.57
N VAL A 136 3.34 0.01 6.70
CA VAL A 136 4.12 -1.20 6.95
C VAL A 136 5.16 -0.93 8.02
N ARG A 137 5.64 -1.98 8.69
CA ARG A 137 6.78 -1.94 9.61
C ARG A 137 7.61 -3.22 9.52
N GLY A 138 8.80 -3.18 10.09
CA GLY A 138 9.79 -4.26 10.02
C GLY A 138 10.74 -4.14 8.82
N GLU A 139 11.60 -5.15 8.68
CA GLU A 139 12.60 -5.24 7.62
C GLU A 139 12.22 -6.31 6.61
N PHE A 140 12.36 -6.00 5.32
CA PHE A 140 11.99 -6.92 4.25
C PHE A 140 12.97 -8.10 4.16
N ASP A 141 12.48 -9.32 4.38
CA ASP A 141 13.25 -10.54 4.21
C ASP A 141 13.51 -10.83 2.72
N ASN A 142 14.73 -10.52 2.29
CA ASN A 142 15.21 -10.74 0.93
C ASN A 142 15.50 -12.20 0.61
N SER A 143 15.54 -13.11 1.60
CA SER A 143 15.91 -14.51 1.40
C SER A 143 14.76 -15.35 0.81
N LYS A 144 13.52 -14.96 1.09
CA LYS A 144 12.31 -15.70 0.67
C LYS A 144 11.59 -15.06 -0.51
N ALA A 145 11.50 -13.72 -0.54
CA ALA A 145 10.78 -12.99 -1.58
C ALA A 145 11.70 -12.54 -2.74
N LYS A 146 11.67 -13.27 -3.85
CA LYS A 146 12.44 -12.96 -5.07
C LYS A 146 11.68 -12.01 -6.00
N ILE A 147 11.64 -10.72 -5.64
CA ILE A 147 11.09 -9.65 -6.49
C ILE A 147 12.25 -8.92 -7.15
N ALA A 148 12.52 -9.22 -8.42
CA ALA A 148 13.61 -8.61 -9.19
C ALA A 148 13.20 -7.29 -9.86
N HIS A 149 11.93 -7.15 -10.22
CA HIS A 149 11.40 -5.99 -10.93
C HIS A 149 9.97 -5.72 -10.47
N VAL A 150 9.63 -4.44 -10.28
CA VAL A 150 8.25 -3.99 -10.06
C VAL A 150 7.76 -3.40 -11.38
N PRO A 151 6.67 -3.91 -11.98
CA PRO A 151 6.15 -3.36 -13.24
C PRO A 151 5.83 -1.87 -13.12
N GLU A 152 6.30 -1.09 -14.09
CA GLU A 152 6.07 0.36 -14.14
C GLU A 152 5.18 0.69 -15.34
N VAL A 153 4.14 1.51 -15.11
CA VAL A 153 3.37 2.10 -16.21
C VAL A 153 4.27 3.14 -16.85
N ARG A 154 4.57 2.99 -18.15
CA ARG A 154 5.38 3.98 -18.89
C ARG A 154 4.76 5.36 -18.70
N ASP A 155 5.57 6.33 -18.25
CA ASP A 155 5.19 7.72 -17.93
C ASP A 155 4.25 8.33 -18.99
N LYS A 156 2.95 8.12 -18.84
CA LYS A 156 1.91 8.96 -19.40
C LYS A 156 1.38 9.75 -18.22
N ILE A 157 1.92 10.95 -18.04
CA ILE A 157 1.36 11.92 -17.10
C ILE A 157 -0.03 12.29 -17.65
N THR A 158 -1.05 11.53 -17.27
CA THR A 158 -2.43 11.86 -17.58
C THR A 158 -2.90 12.88 -16.57
N GLN A 159 -3.09 14.13 -17.00
CA GLN A 159 -3.97 15.03 -16.26
C GLN A 159 -5.37 14.39 -16.24
N GLY A 160 -5.84 13.92 -15.07
CA GLY A 160 -7.17 13.30 -14.95
C GLY A 160 -7.28 11.98 -14.17
N GLY A 161 -6.28 11.59 -13.38
CA GLY A 161 -6.49 10.65 -12.26
C GLY A 161 -6.77 9.18 -12.58
N GLY A 162 -6.53 8.72 -13.81
CA GLY A 162 -6.63 7.31 -14.18
C GLY A 162 -5.42 6.86 -14.98
N TRP A 163 -4.86 5.72 -14.61
CA TRP A 163 -3.93 4.97 -15.44
C TRP A 163 -4.70 4.50 -16.69
N ARG A 164 -4.39 5.03 -17.87
CA ARG A 164 -4.89 4.52 -19.16
C ARG A 164 -3.75 4.01 -20.02
#